data_AF-A0A7L4KDX1-F1
#
_entry.id   AF-A0A7L4KDX1-F1
#
_cell.length_a   1.000
_cell.length_b   1.000
_cell.length_c   1.000
_cell.angle_alpha   90.00
_cell.angle_beta   90.00
_cell.angle_gamma   90.00
#
_symmetry.space_group_name_H-M   'P 1'
#
loop_
_entity.id
_entity.type
_entity.pdbx_description
1 polymer ?
#
loop_
_entity_poly.entity_id
_entity_poly.type
_entity_poly.pdbx_seq_one_letter_code
_entity_poly.pdbx_strand_id
1 'polypeptide(L)'
;SMQIMTYLDGVVKVEETELKPRVGFLYPVLTHNISVFINATRERDSGQYMCTVNVVDDITSPGKNVGVINLTVLVPPATPTCRLRGSPTVGANVTMSCTSEKGKPLPTYQWQRMPPNLEVFFPPAQGKV
;
A
#
# COMPACT_ATOMS: atom_id res chain seq x y z
N SER A 1 23.65 -3.26 -8.68
CA SER A 1 22.96 -2.19 -7.93
C SER A 1 22.76 -1.02 -8.88
N MET A 2 21.56 -0.45 -8.97
CA MET A 2 21.27 0.71 -9.82
C MET A 2 21.37 1.98 -8.99
N GLN A 3 22.18 2.94 -9.42
CA GLN A 3 22.26 4.25 -8.77
C GLN A 3 21.07 5.11 -9.22
N ILE A 4 20.36 5.73 -8.27
CA ILE A 4 19.16 6.53 -8.55
C ILE A 4 19.49 8.02 -8.46
N MET A 5 20.23 8.40 -7.41
CA MET A 5 20.57 9.78 -7.09
C MET A 5 21.93 9.85 -6.42
N THR A 6 22.69 10.89 -6.75
CA THR A 6 24.02 11.17 -6.21
C THR A 6 24.10 12.64 -5.82
N TYR A 7 24.81 12.93 -4.75
CA TYR A 7 25.18 14.28 -4.35
C TYR A 7 26.70 14.39 -4.28
N LEU A 8 27.28 15.36 -4.98
CA LEU A 8 28.70 15.65 -4.97
C LEU A 8 28.92 17.15 -5.16
N ASP A 9 29.75 17.77 -4.32
CA ASP A 9 30.15 19.18 -4.42
C ASP A 9 28.98 20.18 -4.59
N GLY A 10 27.90 19.99 -3.83
CA GLY A 10 26.72 20.85 -3.91
C GLY A 10 25.76 20.53 -5.06
N VAL A 11 26.11 19.56 -5.92
CA VAL A 11 25.33 19.19 -7.09
C VAL A 11 24.59 17.88 -6.85
N VAL A 12 23.27 17.89 -7.06
CA VAL A 12 22.44 16.69 -7.08
C VAL A 12 22.30 16.20 -8.52
N LYS A 13 22.71 14.96 -8.79
CA LYS A 13 22.46 14.26 -10.05
C LYS A 13 21.43 13.16 -9.82
N VAL A 14 20.40 13.12 -10.65
CA VAL A 14 19.37 12.08 -10.61
C VAL A 14 19.34 11.37 -11.96
N GLU A 15 19.38 10.04 -11.96
CA GLU A 15 19.39 9.23 -13.17
C GLU A 15 18.03 9.26 -13.88
N GLU A 16 18.03 9.13 -15.21
CA GLU A 16 16.82 9.16 -16.05
C GLU A 16 15.94 7.94 -15.80
N THR A 17 15.01 8.09 -14.86
CA THR A 17 14.10 7.05 -14.40
C THR A 17 12.74 7.64 -14.11
N GLU A 18 11.73 6.79 -13.89
CA GLU A 18 10.40 7.24 -13.40
C GLU A 18 10.43 7.89 -12.00
N LEU A 19 11.54 7.73 -11.27
CA LEU A 19 11.75 8.36 -9.97
C LEU A 19 12.28 9.79 -10.12
N LYS A 20 12.95 10.13 -11.22
CA LYS A 20 13.58 11.43 -11.43
C LYS A 20 12.69 12.64 -11.08
N PRO A 21 11.42 12.72 -11.51
CA PRO A 21 10.57 13.86 -11.18
C PRO A 21 10.01 13.86 -9.74
N ARG A 22 10.28 12.80 -8.96
CA ARG A 22 9.62 12.54 -7.66
C ARG A 22 10.59 12.32 -6.51
N VAL A 23 11.89 12.19 -6.78
CA VAL A 23 12.92 11.91 -5.76
C VAL A 23 13.73 13.16 -5.47
N GLY A 24 14.15 13.31 -4.22
CA GLY A 24 15.06 14.38 -3.82
C GLY A 24 15.44 14.27 -2.34
N PHE A 25 16.29 15.20 -1.90
CA PHE A 25 16.59 15.37 -0.49
C PHE A 25 15.52 16.22 0.18
N LEU A 26 15.05 15.79 1.35
CA LEU A 26 14.03 16.50 2.12
C LEU A 26 14.56 17.84 2.67
N TYR A 27 15.86 17.91 2.94
CA TYR A 27 16.54 19.09 3.45
C TYR A 27 17.77 19.40 2.58
N PRO A 28 18.24 20.65 2.55
CA PRO A 28 19.53 20.97 1.94
C PRO A 28 20.63 20.09 2.55
N VAL A 29 21.49 19.54 1.69
CA VAL A 29 22.60 18.64 2.08
C VAL A 29 23.77 19.46 2.64
N LEU A 30 23.47 20.28 3.63
CA LEU A 30 24.38 21.14 4.40
C LEU A 30 24.61 20.57 5.81
N THR A 31 23.90 19.50 6.17
CA THR A 31 23.87 18.90 7.51
C THR A 31 24.13 17.39 7.45
N HIS A 32 24.30 16.75 8.60
CA HIS A 32 24.35 15.29 8.75
C HIS A 32 23.02 14.58 8.39
N ASN A 33 21.98 15.33 8.03
CA ASN A 33 20.68 14.78 7.65
C ASN A 33 20.54 14.67 6.13
N ILE A 34 20.60 13.44 5.64
CA ILE A 34 20.50 13.08 4.22
C ILE A 34 19.18 12.36 3.91
N SER A 35 18.10 12.73 4.61
CA SER A 35 16.77 12.15 4.39
C SER A 35 16.31 12.36 2.94
N VAL A 36 15.82 11.29 2.32
CA VAL A 36 15.33 11.27 0.94
C VAL A 36 13.81 11.13 0.94
N PHE A 37 13.13 11.83 0.03
CA PHE A 37 11.71 11.63 -0.23
C PHE A 37 11.49 11.01 -1.61
N ILE A 38 10.36 10.29 -1.74
CA ILE A 38 9.77 9.89 -3.02
C ILE A 38 8.32 10.37 -3.00
N ASN A 39 7.99 11.38 -3.79
CA ASN A 39 6.63 11.91 -3.89
C ASN A 39 5.73 10.99 -4.72
N ALA A 40 4.44 10.98 -4.38
CA ALA A 40 3.41 10.20 -5.08
C ALA A 40 3.87 8.74 -5.32
N THR A 41 4.16 8.03 -4.23
CA THR A 41 4.66 6.66 -4.27
C THR A 41 3.72 5.74 -5.04
N ARG A 42 4.31 4.83 -5.80
CA ARG A 42 3.62 3.82 -6.61
C ARG A 42 3.99 2.44 -6.11
N GLU A 43 3.14 1.45 -6.35
CA GLU A 43 3.40 0.06 -5.93
C GLU A 43 4.77 -0.44 -6.40
N ARG A 44 5.20 -0.05 -7.61
CA ARG A 44 6.48 -0.40 -8.21
C ARG A 44 7.70 0.26 -7.56
N ASP A 45 7.49 1.30 -6.74
CA ASP A 45 8.56 1.93 -5.97
C ASP A 45 8.95 1.03 -4.76
N SER A 46 8.20 -0.04 -4.47
CA SER A 46 8.59 -1.02 -3.46
C SER A 46 9.91 -1.70 -3.79
N GLY A 47 10.79 -1.82 -2.80
CA GLY A 47 12.07 -2.48 -2.97
C GLY A 47 13.03 -2.20 -1.82
N GLN A 48 14.21 -2.80 -1.90
CA GLN A 48 15.32 -2.48 -1.02
C GLN A 48 16.12 -1.32 -1.61
N TYR A 49 16.27 -0.27 -0.82
CA TYR A 49 17.07 0.91 -1.13
C TYR A 49 18.34 0.89 -0.30
N MET A 50 19.43 1.34 -0.89
CA MET A 50 20.73 1.44 -0.23
C MET A 50 21.26 2.86 -0.40
N CYS A 51 21.66 3.46 0.71
CA CYS A 51 22.33 4.74 0.76
C CYS A 51 23.79 4.50 1.12
N THR A 52 24.71 5.07 0.33
CA THR A 52 26.15 5.01 0.60
C THR A 52 26.68 6.42 0.71
N VAL A 53 27.37 6.69 1.82
CA VAL A 53 28.05 7.97 2.08
C VAL A 53 29.55 7.74 1.92
N ASN A 54 30.25 8.65 1.27
CA ASN A 54 31.71 8.59 1.20
C ASN A 54 32.26 9.69 2.10
N VAL A 55 32.94 9.32 3.19
CA VAL A 55 33.61 10.24 4.10
C VAL A 55 35.10 10.12 3.87
N VAL A 56 35.76 11.23 3.52
CA VAL A 56 37.15 11.26 3.02
C VAL A 56 38.18 10.73 4.04
N ASP A 57 37.85 10.74 5.34
CA ASP A 57 38.77 10.34 6.44
C ASP A 57 38.44 8.98 7.11
N ASP A 58 37.48 8.20 6.59
CA ASP A 58 36.93 7.01 7.28
C ASP A 58 37.76 5.72 7.09
N ILE A 59 39.08 5.83 7.29
CA ILE A 59 40.03 4.69 7.31
C ILE A 59 39.73 3.74 8.50
N THR A 60 38.91 4.19 9.48
CA THR A 60 38.74 3.51 10.77
C THR A 60 37.47 2.68 10.91
N SER A 61 36.48 2.79 10.01
CA SER A 61 35.26 1.97 10.09
C SER A 61 34.62 1.59 8.74
N PRO A 62 35.22 0.65 7.99
CA PRO A 62 34.60 0.13 6.77
C PRO A 62 33.21 -0.46 7.06
N GLY A 63 32.16 0.12 6.45
CA GLY A 63 30.78 -0.37 6.54
C GLY A 63 29.80 0.49 7.36
N LYS A 64 30.25 1.49 8.12
CA LYS A 64 29.35 2.44 8.82
C LYS A 64 28.66 3.44 7.90
N ASN A 65 29.10 3.49 6.65
CA ASN A 65 28.70 4.47 5.67
C ASN A 65 27.60 3.98 4.72
N VAL A 66 27.07 2.76 4.95
CA VAL A 66 25.99 2.16 4.15
C VAL A 66 24.74 1.96 5.01
N GLY A 67 23.62 2.54 4.60
CA GLY A 67 22.30 2.30 5.17
C GLY A 67 21.41 1.53 4.19
N VAL A 68 20.70 0.51 4.67
CA VAL A 68 19.76 -0.28 3.86
C VAL A 68 18.35 -0.13 4.41
N ILE A 69 17.38 0.14 3.54
CA ILE A 69 15.98 0.39 3.89
C ILE A 69 15.08 -0.44 2.97
N ASN A 70 14.11 -1.15 3.52
CA ASN A 70 13.07 -1.82 2.73
C ASN A 70 11.81 -0.96 2.66
N LEU A 71 11.46 -0.48 1.47
CA LEU A 71 10.25 0.30 1.23
C LEU A 71 9.10 -0.60 0.77
N THR A 72 8.03 -0.64 1.55
CA THR A 72 6.77 -1.32 1.16
C THR A 72 5.69 -0.29 0.93
N VAL A 73 5.30 -0.09 -0.33
CA VAL A 73 4.16 0.74 -0.71
C VAL A 73 2.90 -0.11 -0.60
N LEU A 74 1.94 0.37 0.18
CA LEU A 74 0.65 -0.27 0.40
C LEU A 74 -0.34 0.16 -0.67
N VAL A 75 -1.22 -0.76 -1.06
CA VAL A 75 -2.25 -0.51 -2.07
C VAL A 75 -3.61 -0.81 -1.43
N PRO A 76 -4.53 0.15 -1.38
CA PRO A 76 -5.86 -0.10 -0.82
C PRO A 76 -6.58 -1.18 -1.65
N PRO A 77 -7.41 -2.01 -1.02
CA PRO A 77 -8.23 -2.98 -1.74
C PRO A 77 -9.14 -2.27 -2.75
N ALA A 78 -9.26 -2.83 -3.96
CA ALA A 78 -10.29 -2.39 -4.90
C ALA A 78 -11.69 -2.75 -4.37
N THR A 79 -12.72 -2.09 -4.89
CA THR A 79 -14.12 -2.43 -4.57
C THR A 79 -14.35 -3.93 -4.79
N PRO A 80 -14.82 -4.68 -3.77
CA PRO A 80 -14.95 -6.12 -3.88
C PRO A 80 -16.09 -6.49 -4.82
N THR A 81 -15.87 -7.52 -5.63
CA THR A 81 -16.95 -8.17 -6.38
C THR A 81 -17.45 -9.35 -5.58
N CYS A 82 -18.71 -9.29 -5.14
CA CYS A 82 -19.35 -10.36 -4.37
C CYS A 82 -20.30 -11.17 -5.25
N ARG A 83 -20.31 -12.49 -5.06
CA ARG A 83 -21.15 -13.43 -5.80
C ARG A 83 -21.82 -14.40 -4.84
N LEU A 84 -23.08 -14.70 -5.13
CA LEU A 84 -23.84 -15.78 -4.50
C LEU A 84 -23.89 -16.95 -5.46
N ARG A 85 -23.53 -18.15 -4.99
CA ARG A 85 -23.74 -19.41 -5.70
C ARG A 85 -24.80 -20.24 -4.98
N GLY A 86 -25.69 -20.84 -5.75
CA GLY A 86 -26.87 -21.55 -5.26
C GLY A 86 -28.13 -20.68 -5.32
N SER A 87 -29.27 -21.30 -5.03
CA SER A 87 -30.57 -20.62 -4.99
C SER A 87 -30.92 -20.34 -3.52
N PRO A 88 -31.30 -19.09 -3.16
CA PRO A 88 -31.67 -18.73 -1.79
C PRO A 88 -33.11 -19.19 -1.47
N THR A 89 -33.36 -20.50 -1.54
CA THR A 89 -34.64 -21.13 -1.20
C THR A 89 -34.56 -21.81 0.16
N VAL A 90 -35.71 -21.94 0.83
CA VAL A 90 -35.81 -22.61 2.15
C VAL A 90 -35.23 -24.03 2.07
N GLY A 91 -34.35 -24.37 3.02
CA GLY A 91 -33.70 -25.68 3.10
C GLY A 91 -32.51 -25.88 2.15
N ALA A 92 -32.19 -24.92 1.29
CA ALA A 92 -31.04 -24.98 0.38
C ALA A 92 -29.78 -24.34 0.98
N ASN A 93 -28.62 -24.84 0.55
CA ASN A 93 -27.32 -24.25 0.90
C ASN A 93 -26.90 -23.22 -0.16
N VAL A 94 -26.30 -22.13 0.30
CA VAL A 94 -25.70 -21.10 -0.56
C VAL A 94 -24.25 -20.86 -0.17
N THR A 95 -23.45 -20.44 -1.14
CA THR A 95 -22.06 -20.04 -0.92
C THR A 95 -21.86 -18.59 -1.37
N MET A 96 -21.31 -17.77 -0.49
CA MET A 96 -20.97 -16.38 -0.79
C MET A 96 -19.46 -16.25 -0.96
N SER A 97 -19.04 -15.54 -2.01
CA SER A 97 -17.63 -15.25 -2.26
C SER A 97 -17.46 -13.78 -2.58
N CYS A 98 -16.53 -13.09 -1.92
CA CYS A 98 -16.12 -11.73 -2.27
C CYS A 98 -14.62 -11.71 -2.56
N THR A 99 -14.22 -10.97 -3.59
CA THR A 99 -12.82 -10.80 -3.98
C THR A 99 -12.57 -9.38 -4.48
N SER A 100 -11.42 -8.81 -4.13
CA SER A 100 -10.92 -7.56 -4.73
C SER A 100 -9.84 -7.90 -5.73
N GLU A 101 -9.88 -7.28 -6.90
CA GLU A 101 -8.86 -7.47 -7.93
C GLU A 101 -7.47 -6.94 -7.50
N LYS A 102 -7.46 -5.90 -6.67
CA LYS A 102 -6.25 -5.26 -6.15
C LYS A 102 -6.29 -5.15 -4.64
N GLY A 103 -5.12 -5.11 -4.03
CA GLY A 103 -4.91 -4.87 -2.60
C GLY A 103 -3.54 -5.40 -2.17
N LYS A 104 -2.77 -4.58 -1.46
CA LYS A 104 -1.45 -4.94 -0.92
C LYS A 104 -1.33 -4.45 0.53
N PRO A 105 -1.28 -5.37 1.52
CA PRO A 105 -1.35 -6.82 1.38
C PRO A 105 -2.72 -7.30 0.87
N LEU A 106 -2.81 -8.59 0.52
CA LEU A 106 -4.06 -9.20 0.07
C LEU A 106 -5.17 -8.98 1.13
N PRO A 107 -6.35 -8.48 0.74
CA PRO A 107 -7.42 -8.19 1.68
C PRO A 107 -7.98 -9.46 2.32
N THR A 108 -8.24 -9.39 3.62
CA THR A 108 -8.93 -10.44 4.37
C THR A 108 -10.42 -10.10 4.51
N TYR A 109 -11.27 -11.09 4.29
CA TYR A 109 -12.72 -10.93 4.36
C TYR A 109 -13.30 -11.60 5.59
N GLN A 110 -14.26 -10.95 6.23
CA GLN A 110 -15.05 -11.50 7.32
C GLN A 110 -16.53 -11.33 6.99
N TRP A 111 -17.31 -12.38 7.27
CA TRP A 111 -18.74 -12.37 7.05
C TRP A 111 -19.46 -12.06 8.36
N GLN A 112 -20.40 -11.11 8.31
CA GLN A 112 -21.28 -10.80 9.41
C GLN A 112 -22.73 -10.96 8.95
N ARG A 113 -23.53 -11.63 9.77
CA ARG A 113 -24.98 -11.68 9.57
C ARG A 113 -25.59 -10.43 10.17
N MET A 114 -26.23 -9.63 9.32
CA MET A 114 -27.02 -8.49 9.78
C MET A 114 -28.31 -8.96 10.45
N PRO A 115 -28.82 -8.24 11.46
CA PRO A 115 -30.15 -8.51 11.99
C PRO A 115 -31.19 -8.40 10.87
N PRO A 116 -32.28 -9.19 10.91
CA PRO A 116 -33.34 -9.05 9.95
C PRO A 116 -33.88 -7.62 9.97
N ASN A 117 -34.12 -7.04 8.80
CA ASN A 117 -34.96 -5.84 8.72
C ASN A 117 -36.32 -6.22 9.32
N LEU A 118 -36.80 -5.41 10.25
CA LEU A 118 -38.06 -5.67 10.94
C LEU A 118 -39.20 -5.39 9.97
N GLU A 119 -39.49 -6.33 9.07
CA GLU A 119 -40.71 -6.29 8.27
C GLU A 119 -41.88 -6.61 9.18
N VAL A 120 -42.56 -5.57 9.65
CA VAL A 120 -43.79 -5.69 10.43
C VAL A 120 -44.86 -6.25 9.51
N PHE A 121 -45.12 -7.55 9.60
CA PHE A 121 -46.24 -8.18 8.93
C PHE A 121 -47.53 -7.81 9.67
N PHE A 122 -48.29 -6.86 9.12
CA PHE A 122 -49.66 -6.64 9.57
C PHE A 122 -50.54 -7.73 8.95
N PRO A 123 -51.12 -8.65 9.74
CA PRO A 123 -52.10 -9.58 9.20
C PRO A 123 -53.26 -8.81 8.56
N PRO A 124 -53.88 -9.33 7.48
CA PRO A 124 -55.04 -8.68 6.88
C PRO A 124 -56.10 -8.48 7.95
N ALA A 125 -56.57 -7.24 8.12
CA ALA A 125 -57.72 -6.98 8.99
C ALA A 125 -58.89 -7.82 8.49
N GLN A 126 -59.31 -8.80 9.29
CA GLN A 126 -60.55 -9.51 9.04
C GLN A 126 -61.69 -8.50 9.21
N GLY A 127 -62.12 -7.92 8.09
CA GLY A 127 -63.36 -7.17 8.03
C GLY A 127 -64.51 -8.11 8.40
N LYS A 128 -65.01 -8.01 9.64
CA LYS A 128 -66.38 -8.40 9.94
C LYS A 128 -67.28 -7.35 9.28
N VAL A 129 -67.99 -7.74 8.22
CA VAL A 129 -69.46 -7.79 8.07
C VAL A 129 -69.76 -8.33 6.67
#